data_AF-A0A1C4SPS8-F1
#
_entry.id   AF-A0A1C4SPS8-F1
#
_cell.length_a   1.000
_cell.length_b   1.000
_cell.length_c   1.000
_cell.angle_alpha   90.00
_cell.angle_beta   90.00
_cell.angle_gamma   90.00
#
_symmetry.space_group_name_H-M   'P 1'
#
loop_
_entity.id
_entity.type
_entity.pdbx_description
1 polymer ?
#
loop_
_entity_poly.entity_id
_entity_poly.type
_entity_poly.pdbx_seq_one_letter_code
_entity_poly.pdbx_strand_id
1 'polypeptide(L)'
;MAESALVHCPACGREHSYTAPTFPCACGTPLSPPVQPGGRPAQVRHLSWEESWVRLRCPDCGRRDHWPQPEFGCPCGALVRLPVDTGAAP
;
A
#
# COMPACT_ATOMS: atom_id res chain seq x y z
N MET A 1 -7.08 -5.20 14.11
CA MET A 1 -6.51 -6.41 13.47
C MET A 1 -5.90 -5.94 12.17
N ALA A 2 -4.64 -6.27 11.88
CA ALA A 2 -4.02 -5.86 10.62
C ALA A 2 -4.63 -6.69 9.48
N GLU A 3 -5.18 -6.03 8.48
CA GLU A 3 -5.79 -6.69 7.33
C GLU A 3 -4.69 -7.26 6.46
N SER A 4 -4.70 -8.58 6.28
CA SER A 4 -3.82 -9.29 5.37
C SER A 4 -4.50 -9.45 4.01
N ALA A 5 -3.91 -8.88 2.98
CA ALA A 5 -4.37 -8.99 1.60
C ALA A 5 -3.55 -10.04 0.84
N LEU A 6 -4.22 -10.84 0.01
CA LEU A 6 -3.56 -11.70 -0.96
C LEU A 6 -3.26 -10.89 -2.23
N VAL A 7 -2.00 -10.94 -2.64
CA VAL A 7 -1.46 -10.13 -3.73
C VAL A 7 -0.62 -10.98 -4.65
N HIS A 8 -0.64 -10.72 -5.94
CA HIS A 8 0.14 -11.49 -6.91
C HIS A 8 1.34 -10.68 -7.41
N CYS A 9 2.43 -11.35 -7.77
CA CYS A 9 3.56 -10.69 -8.41
C CYS A 9 3.24 -10.51 -9.91
N PRO A 10 3.30 -9.29 -10.49
CA PRO A 10 3.05 -9.08 -11.91
C PRO A 10 4.17 -9.64 -12.81
N ALA A 11 5.34 -9.95 -12.26
CA ALA A 11 6.48 -10.49 -13.01
C ALA A 11 6.45 -12.02 -13.11
N CYS A 12 6.10 -12.74 -12.03
CA CYS A 12 6.11 -14.21 -12.00
C CYS A 12 4.74 -14.85 -11.72
N GLY A 13 3.71 -14.06 -11.39
CA GLY A 13 2.35 -14.54 -11.10
C GLY A 13 2.17 -15.17 -9.71
N ARG A 14 3.22 -15.27 -8.88
CA ARG A 14 3.14 -15.90 -7.56
C ARG A 14 2.28 -15.09 -6.59
N GLU A 15 1.45 -15.77 -5.83
CA GLU A 15 0.65 -15.19 -4.74
C GLU A 15 1.47 -15.01 -3.46
N HIS A 16 1.24 -13.90 -2.77
CA HIS A 16 1.90 -13.50 -1.53
C HIS A 16 0.84 -12.97 -0.55
N SER A 17 1.04 -13.23 0.74
CA SER A 17 0.29 -12.56 1.80
C SER A 17 1.02 -11.28 2.19
N TYR A 18 0.32 -10.15 2.10
CA TYR A 18 0.84 -8.85 2.52
C TYR A 18 0.01 -8.31 3.68
N THR A 19 0.67 -7.90 4.75
CA THR A 19 0.04 -7.26 5.90
C THR A 19 0.47 -5.80 5.94
N ALA A 20 -0.50 -4.90 5.76
CA ALA A 20 -0.23 -3.47 5.80
C ALA A 20 0.25 -3.02 7.19
N PRO A 21 1.37 -2.29 7.30
CA PRO A 21 1.79 -1.72 8.56
C PRO A 21 0.80 -0.65 9.04
N THR A 22 0.44 -0.71 10.31
CA THR A 22 -0.38 0.31 10.96
C THR A 22 0.52 1.37 11.57
N PHE A 23 0.29 2.64 11.24
CA PHE A 23 0.96 3.76 11.92
C PHE A 23 -0.05 4.68 12.61
N PRO A 24 0.32 5.31 13.73
CA PRO A 24 -0.55 6.29 14.38
C PRO A 24 -0.64 7.56 13.55
N CYS A 25 -1.86 8.02 13.28
CA CYS A 25 -2.09 9.36 12.77
C CYS A 25 -1.73 10.40 13.86
N ALA A 26 -1.54 11.66 13.47
CA ALA A 26 -1.29 12.77 14.41
C ALA A 26 -2.42 12.94 15.45
N CYS A 27 -3.65 12.51 15.14
CA CYS A 27 -4.77 12.48 16.10
C CYS A 27 -4.74 11.30 17.07
N GLY A 28 -3.82 10.34 16.89
CA GLY A 28 -3.72 9.10 17.68
C GLY A 28 -4.46 7.90 17.08
N THR A 29 -5.27 8.09 16.04
CA THR A 29 -5.99 6.99 15.39
C THR A 29 -5.01 6.07 14.64
N PRO A 30 -5.00 4.75 14.91
CA PRO A 30 -4.20 3.81 14.15
C PRO A 30 -4.76 3.70 12.73
N LEU A 31 -3.92 3.93 11.72
CA LEU A 31 -4.32 3.91 10.32
C LEU A 31 -3.40 2.97 9.55
N SER A 32 -4.04 2.09 8.77
CA SER A 32 -3.36 1.18 7.85
C SER A 32 -3.75 1.58 6.43
N PRO A 33 -2.80 1.61 5.48
CA PRO A 33 -3.13 1.83 4.08
C PRO A 33 -4.02 0.68 3.57
N PRO A 34 -5.24 0.97 3.06
CA PRO A 34 -6.13 -0.07 2.58
C PRO A 34 -5.60 -0.61 1.25
N VAL A 35 -4.93 -1.75 1.30
CA VAL A 35 -4.45 -2.45 0.10
C VAL A 35 -5.65 -3.12 -0.57
N GLN A 36 -5.85 -2.90 -1.87
CA GLN A 36 -6.95 -3.55 -2.59
C GLN A 36 -6.59 -5.01 -2.89
N PRO A 37 -7.26 -6.00 -2.28
CA PRO A 37 -7.03 -7.40 -2.60
C PRO A 37 -7.51 -7.68 -4.03
N GLY A 38 -6.65 -8.26 -4.86
CA GLY A 38 -6.94 -8.52 -6.28
C GLY A 38 -6.83 -7.30 -7.20
N GLY A 39 -6.53 -6.12 -6.68
CA GLY A 39 -6.13 -4.98 -7.52
C GLY A 39 -4.86 -5.32 -8.31
N ARG A 40 -4.65 -4.66 -9.46
CA ARG A 40 -3.46 -4.90 -10.30
C ARG A 40 -2.20 -4.31 -9.66
N PRO A 41 -1.28 -5.13 -9.15
CA PRO A 41 -0.02 -4.66 -8.60
C PRO A 41 0.91 -4.22 -9.72
N ALA A 42 1.69 -3.18 -9.47
CA ALA A 42 2.64 -2.63 -10.41
C ALA A 42 4.06 -3.03 -10.04
N GLN A 43 4.86 -3.42 -11.03
CA GLN A 43 6.29 -3.61 -10.82
C GLN A 43 6.96 -2.24 -10.71
N VAL A 44 7.62 -1.98 -9.59
CA VAL A 44 8.43 -0.77 -9.39
C VAL A 44 9.75 -0.97 -10.11
N ARG A 45 9.94 -0.23 -11.21
CA ARG A 45 11.21 -0.18 -11.95
C ARG A 45 12.07 1.02 -11.54
N HIS A 46 11.43 2.07 -11.04
CA HIS A 46 12.08 3.30 -10.59
C HIS A 46 11.43 3.76 -9.28
N LEU A 47 12.24 3.90 -8.24
CA LEU A 47 11.82 4.43 -6.95
C LEU A 47 12.01 5.94 -6.94
N SER A 48 10.95 6.68 -7.27
CA SER A 48 10.91 8.10 -6.97
C SER A 48 10.40 8.29 -5.55
N TRP A 49 10.92 9.30 -4.85
CA TRP A 49 10.43 9.62 -3.52
C TRP A 49 8.91 9.85 -3.52
N GLU A 50 8.39 10.64 -4.47
CA GLU A 50 6.95 10.92 -4.61
C GLU A 50 6.10 9.65 -4.83
N GLU A 51 6.67 8.65 -5.51
CA GLU A 51 6.01 7.39 -5.82
C GLU A 51 5.95 6.43 -4.62
N SER A 52 6.86 6.59 -3.65
CA SER A 52 6.88 5.80 -2.41
C SER A 52 5.90 6.30 -1.34
N TRP A 53 5.16 7.38 -1.60
CA TRP A 53 4.16 7.91 -0.68
C TRP A 53 2.77 7.95 -1.30
N VAL A 54 1.76 7.60 -0.51
CA VAL A 54 0.36 7.76 -0.86
C VAL A 54 -0.34 8.70 0.09
N ARG A 55 -1.22 9.54 -0.44
CA ARG A 55 -2.08 10.39 0.37
C ARG A 55 -3.31 9.63 0.80
N LEU A 56 -3.45 9.41 2.10
CA LEU A 56 -4.63 8.81 2.70
C LEU A 56 -5.31 9.80 3.63
N ARG A 57 -6.64 9.72 3.65
CA ARG A 57 -7.47 10.51 4.54
C ARG A 57 -7.76 9.71 5.82
N CYS A 58 -7.50 10.31 6.97
CA CYS A 58 -7.93 9.74 8.23
C CYS A 58 -9.47 9.74 8.32
N PRO A 59 -10.14 8.60 8.58
CA PRO A 59 -11.59 8.55 8.74
C PRO A 59 -12.08 9.28 10.00
N ASP A 60 -11.21 9.44 11.00
CA ASP A 60 -11.54 10.06 12.29
C ASP A 60 -11.36 11.60 12.26
N CYS A 61 -10.14 12.08 11.98
CA CYS A 61 -9.86 13.51 11.93
C CYS A 61 -10.02 14.15 10.54
N GLY A 62 -10.20 13.36 9.48
CA GLY A 62 -10.37 13.85 8.12
C GLY A 62 -9.09 14.39 7.45
N ARG A 63 -7.93 14.39 8.14
CA ARG A 63 -6.66 14.91 7.63
C ARG A 63 -6.09 14.02 6.52
N ARG A 64 -5.57 14.63 5.45
CA ARG A 64 -4.81 13.94 4.40
C ARG A 64 -3.33 14.03 4.74
N ASP A 65 -2.67 12.89 4.91
CA ASP A 65 -1.25 12.82 5.23
C ASP A 65 -0.53 11.88 4.26
N HIS A 66 0.81 11.90 4.26
CA HIS A 66 1.62 11.02 3.43
C HIS A 66 1.93 9.73 4.18
N TRP A 67 1.53 8.62 3.59
CA TRP A 67 1.73 7.29 4.13
C TRP A 67 2.67 6.52 3.22
N PRO A 68 3.54 5.67 3.78
CA PRO A 68 4.42 4.85 2.96
C PRO A 68 3.57 3.91 2.09
N GLN A 69 3.85 3.91 0.80
CA GLN A 69 3.16 3.06 -0.15
C GLN A 69 3.44 1.59 0.16
N PRO A 70 2.42 0.72 0.14
CA PRO A 70 2.62 -0.71 0.40
C PRO A 70 3.42 -1.38 -0.73
N GLU A 71 4.66 -1.76 -0.40
CA GLU A 71 5.61 -2.35 -1.34
C GLU A 71 6.19 -3.64 -0.74
N PHE A 72 6.42 -4.66 -1.59
CA PHE A 72 7.08 -5.90 -1.18
C PHE A 72 8.05 -6.41 -2.25
N GLY A 73 9.17 -6.99 -1.79
CA GLY A 73 10.12 -7.68 -2.65
C GLY A 73 9.67 -9.12 -2.91
N CYS A 74 9.42 -9.47 -4.16
CA CYS A 74 9.21 -10.86 -4.55
C CYS A 74 10.56 -11.59 -4.65
N PRO A 75 10.68 -12.88 -4.24
CA PRO A 75 11.90 -13.67 -4.40
C PRO A 75 12.37 -13.83 -5.86
N CYS A 76 11.56 -13.47 -6.85
CA CYS A 76 12.02 -13.39 -8.25
C CYS A 76 12.91 -12.18 -8.54
N GLY A 77 13.09 -11.26 -7.59
CA GLY A 77 13.86 -10.03 -7.74
C GLY A 77 13.04 -8.80 -8.16
N ALA A 78 11.73 -8.95 -8.37
CA ALA A 78 10.85 -7.82 -8.67
C ALA A 78 10.38 -7.12 -7.39
N LEU A 79 10.51 -5.79 -7.34
CA LEU A 79 9.83 -4.96 -6.35
C LEU A 79 8.41 -4.70 -6.82
N VAL A 80 7.43 -5.04 -6.00
CA VAL A 80 6.02 -4.98 -6.35
C VAL A 80 5.33 -3.98 -5.42
N ARG A 81 4.63 -3.04 -6.04
CA ARG A 81 3.80 -2.06 -5.37
C ARG A 81 2.35 -2.48 -5.44
N LEU A 82 1.68 -2.40 -4.31
CA LEU A 82 0.29 -2.79 -4.18
C LEU A 82 -0.61 -1.58 -4.41
N PRO A 83 -1.71 -1.76 -5.15
CA PRO A 83 -2.70 -0.71 -5.27
C PRO A 83 -3.36 -0.50 -3.91
N VAL A 84 -3.55 0.77 -3.57
CA VAL A 84 -4.22 1.19 -2.35
C VAL A 84 -5.52 1.88 -2.70
N ASP A 85 -6.58 1.56 -1.97
CA ASP A 85 -7.87 2.23 -2.06
C ASP A 85 -7.76 3.61 -1.42
N THR A 86 -7.23 4.57 -2.16
CA THR A 86 -7.14 5.97 -1.68
C THR A 86 -8.49 6.67 -1.62
N GLY A 87 -9.59 5.97 -1.94
CA GLY A 87 -10.91 6.56 -2.00
C GLY A 87 -10.94 7.75 -2.97
N ALA A 88 -10.45 7.52 -4.19
CA ALA A 88 -10.50 8.40 -5.37
C ALA A 88 -9.92 9.85 -5.21
N ALA A 89 -9.04 10.19 -6.15
CA ALA A 89 -9.11 11.37 -7.05
C ALA A 89 -7.70 11.91 -7.37
N PRO A 90 -7.49 12.47 -8.57
CA PRO A 90 -8.26 13.59 -9.10
C PRO A 90 -9.59 13.22 -9.77
#